data_AF-A0A6N4DEI6-F1
#
_entry.id   AF-A0A6N4DEI6-F1
#
_cell.length_a   1.000
_cell.length_b   1.000
_cell.length_c   1.000
_cell.angle_alpha   90.00
_cell.angle_beta   90.00
_cell.angle_gamma   90.00
#
_symmetry.space_group_name_H-M   'P 1'
#
loop_
_entity.id
_entity.type
_entity.pdbx_description
1 polymer ?
#
loop_
_entity_poly.entity_id
_entity_poly.type
_entity_poly.pdbx_seq_one_letter_code
_entity_poly.pdbx_strand_id
1 'polypeptide(L)'
;LDDIAYLAEDMLKYAIRAVLEERADDMAFFQQRIDKEVINRLEHVANNKFVHMDYTDAVEILQNCGKKFEYPVTWGTDLQSEHERYLAEVHVGAPVVLKNYPKGIKAFYMRQNDDGKTVAAMDILAPGIGEIIGGSAREERLDVFDARLAEMDLPVEEYSWYRDLRRYGTVPHAGFGLGFER
;
A
#
# COMPACT_ATOMS: atom_id res chain seq x y z
N LEU A 1 2.20 11.63 3.40
CA LEU A 1 1.98 10.32 2.74
C LEU A 1 3.19 9.97 1.90
N ASP A 2 3.64 10.86 1.02
CA ASP A 2 4.79 10.58 0.16
C ASP A 2 6.07 10.21 0.95
N ASP A 3 6.33 10.86 2.09
CA ASP A 3 7.49 10.52 2.93
C ASP A 3 7.49 9.05 3.39
N ILE A 4 6.34 8.50 3.78
CA ILE A 4 6.28 7.08 4.18
C ILE A 4 6.29 6.13 2.98
N ALA A 5 5.85 6.58 1.81
CA ALA A 5 5.94 5.81 0.58
C ALA A 5 7.41 5.64 0.17
N TYR A 6 8.18 6.73 0.19
CA TYR A 6 9.61 6.68 -0.09
C TYR A 6 10.38 5.90 0.98
N LEU A 7 10.03 6.06 2.26
CA LEU A 7 10.62 5.24 3.33
C LEU A 7 10.36 3.74 3.12
N ALA A 8 9.15 3.36 2.73
CA ALA A 8 8.80 1.97 2.45
C ALA A 8 9.51 1.42 1.21
N GLU A 9 9.62 2.23 0.14
CA GLU A 9 10.41 1.89 -1.06
C GLU A 9 11.88 1.66 -0.70
N ASP A 10 12.51 2.60 0.01
CA ASP A 10 13.91 2.51 0.40
C ASP A 10 14.19 1.30 1.30
N MET A 11 13.33 1.07 2.30
CA MET A 11 13.42 -0.09 3.19
C MET A 11 13.32 -1.41 2.40
N LEU A 12 12.34 -1.52 1.51
CA LEU A 12 12.11 -2.74 0.72
C LEU A 12 13.30 -3.01 -0.22
N LYS A 13 13.79 -1.97 -0.91
CA LYS A 13 14.98 -2.09 -1.77
C LYS A 13 16.23 -2.48 -1.00
N TYR A 14 16.42 -1.90 0.19
CA TYR A 14 17.54 -2.25 1.06
C TYR A 14 17.46 -3.72 1.47
N ALA A 15 16.32 -4.18 1.97
CA ALA A 15 16.14 -5.57 2.40
C ALA A 15 16.39 -6.56 1.26
N ILE A 16 15.88 -6.27 0.06
CA ILE A 16 16.09 -7.11 -1.12
C ILE A 16 17.59 -7.18 -1.48
N ARG A 17 18.29 -6.03 -1.52
CA ARG A 17 19.74 -6.00 -1.80
C ARG A 17 20.54 -6.77 -0.77
N ALA A 18 20.22 -6.61 0.51
CA ALA A 18 20.88 -7.35 1.58
C ALA A 18 20.71 -8.86 1.41
N VAL A 19 19.53 -9.35 1.05
CA VAL A 19 19.31 -10.79 0.77
C VAL A 19 20.11 -11.26 -0.45
N LEU A 20 20.08 -10.49 -1.55
CA LEU A 20 20.82 -10.84 -2.77
C LEU A 20 22.34 -10.87 -2.56
N GLU A 21 22.88 -9.97 -1.73
CA GLU A 21 24.30 -9.85 -1.46
C GLU A 21 24.78 -10.82 -0.37
N GLU A 22 24.05 -10.93 0.74
CA GLU A 22 24.48 -11.70 1.92
C GLU A 22 24.08 -13.17 1.87
N ARG A 23 23.08 -13.55 1.04
CA ARG A 23 22.53 -14.91 0.93
C ARG A 23 22.50 -15.42 -0.51
N ALA A 24 23.48 -15.03 -1.31
CA ALA A 24 23.54 -15.36 -2.74
C ALA A 24 23.55 -16.87 -3.04
N ASP A 25 24.17 -17.69 -2.17
CA ASP A 25 24.21 -19.15 -2.29
C ASP A 25 22.84 -19.80 -2.06
N ASP A 26 22.13 -19.40 -0.99
CA ASP A 26 20.74 -19.81 -0.76
C ASP A 26 19.83 -19.36 -1.90
N MET A 27 19.97 -18.11 -2.36
CA MET A 27 19.17 -17.58 -3.48
C MET A 27 19.44 -18.34 -4.78
N ALA A 28 20.68 -18.73 -5.07
CA ALA A 28 21.01 -19.57 -6.21
C ALA A 28 20.37 -20.96 -6.09
N PHE A 29 20.29 -21.52 -4.88
CA PHE A 29 19.57 -22.76 -4.63
C PHE A 29 18.05 -22.60 -4.89
N PHE A 30 17.43 -21.53 -4.39
CA PHE A 30 16.02 -21.22 -4.69
C PHE A 30 15.77 -21.06 -6.19
N GLN A 31 16.68 -20.39 -6.90
CA GLN A 31 16.59 -20.23 -8.35
C GLN A 31 16.60 -21.57 -9.09
N GLN A 32 17.44 -22.50 -8.65
CA GLN A 32 17.56 -23.81 -9.28
C GLN A 32 16.38 -24.74 -8.96
N ARG A 33 15.79 -24.63 -7.76
CA ARG A 33 14.87 -25.64 -7.21
C ARG A 33 13.42 -25.21 -7.08
N ILE A 34 13.16 -23.93 -6.86
CA ILE A 34 11.83 -23.42 -6.49
C ILE A 34 11.30 -22.49 -7.57
N ASP A 35 12.04 -21.43 -7.91
CA ASP A 35 11.60 -20.42 -8.87
C ASP A 35 12.77 -19.85 -9.65
N LYS A 36 12.85 -20.21 -10.94
CA LYS A 36 13.93 -19.81 -11.86
C LYS A 36 14.07 -18.30 -12.04
N GLU A 37 13.00 -17.54 -11.78
CA GLU A 37 12.96 -16.08 -11.97
C GLU A 37 13.10 -15.32 -10.65
N VAL A 38 13.30 -15.99 -9.51
CA VAL A 38 13.32 -15.33 -8.19
C VAL A 38 14.36 -14.22 -8.10
N ILE A 39 15.59 -14.46 -8.56
CA ILE A 39 16.67 -13.46 -8.54
C ILE A 39 16.33 -12.30 -9.48
N ASN A 40 15.93 -12.61 -10.72
CA ASN A 40 15.55 -11.59 -11.71
C ASN A 40 14.43 -10.68 -11.20
N ARG A 41 13.41 -11.27 -10.54
CA ARG A 41 12.28 -10.53 -9.96
C ARG A 41 12.75 -9.63 -8.82
N LEU A 42 13.58 -10.13 -7.92
CA LEU A 42 14.12 -9.33 -6.81
C LEU A 42 15.01 -8.18 -7.31
N GLU A 43 15.91 -8.45 -8.26
CA GLU A 43 16.72 -7.42 -8.91
C GLU A 43 15.86 -6.37 -9.62
N HIS A 44 14.78 -6.80 -10.30
CA HIS A 44 13.84 -5.90 -10.96
C HIS A 44 13.18 -4.95 -9.95
N VAL A 45 12.71 -5.45 -8.81
CA VAL A 45 12.14 -4.61 -7.75
C VAL A 45 13.20 -3.68 -7.15
N ALA A 46 14.40 -4.18 -6.86
CA ALA A 46 15.48 -3.40 -6.25
C ALA A 46 15.98 -2.26 -7.14
N ASN A 47 16.00 -2.46 -8.45
CA ASN A 47 16.63 -1.54 -9.41
C ASN A 47 15.66 -0.55 -10.05
N ASN A 48 14.35 -0.84 -10.10
CA ASN A 48 13.37 0.07 -10.68
C ASN A 48 12.86 1.08 -9.65
N LYS A 49 12.52 2.29 -10.14
CA LYS A 49 11.76 3.26 -9.35
C LYS A 49 10.32 2.80 -9.23
N PHE A 50 9.71 3.02 -8.07
CA PHE A 50 8.31 2.66 -7.89
C PHE A 50 7.43 3.73 -8.54
N VAL A 51 6.36 3.30 -9.20
CA VAL A 51 5.42 4.22 -9.85
C VAL A 51 4.34 4.59 -8.86
N HIS A 52 4.20 5.88 -8.58
CA HIS A 52 3.15 6.39 -7.71
C HIS A 52 1.90 6.68 -8.54
N MET A 53 0.77 6.13 -8.12
CA MET A 53 -0.50 6.23 -8.82
C MET A 53 -1.62 6.45 -7.80
N ASP A 54 -2.61 7.28 -8.10
CA ASP A 54 -3.80 7.40 -7.26
C ASP A 54 -4.78 6.27 -7.57
N TYR A 55 -5.51 5.80 -6.55
CA TYR A 55 -6.54 4.77 -6.67
C TYR A 55 -7.55 5.10 -7.79
N THR A 56 -7.94 6.37 -7.90
CA THR A 56 -8.88 6.82 -8.92
C THR A 56 -8.34 6.55 -10.33
N ASP A 57 -7.08 6.89 -10.59
CA ASP A 57 -6.43 6.63 -11.88
C ASP A 57 -6.31 5.14 -12.16
N ALA A 58 -5.97 4.35 -11.14
CA ALA A 58 -5.90 2.89 -11.26
C ALA A 58 -7.24 2.27 -11.66
N VAL A 59 -8.35 2.71 -11.06
CA VAL A 59 -9.70 2.27 -11.44
C VAL A 59 -10.01 2.64 -12.89
N GLU A 60 -9.68 3.86 -13.32
CA GLU A 60 -9.87 4.29 -14.70
C GLU A 60 -9.06 3.45 -15.69
N ILE A 61 -7.80 3.15 -15.36
CA ILE A 61 -6.93 2.27 -16.17
C ILE A 61 -7.54 0.88 -16.30
N LEU A 62 -7.96 0.29 -15.18
CA LEU A 62 -8.53 -1.05 -15.12
C LEU A 62 -9.85 -1.14 -15.90
N GLN A 63 -10.71 -0.13 -15.81
CA GLN A 63 -11.97 -0.11 -16.56
C GLN A 63 -11.75 0.04 -18.08
N ASN A 64 -10.69 0.74 -18.49
CA ASN A 64 -10.41 1.03 -19.90
C ASN A 64 -9.39 0.07 -20.55
N CYS A 65 -8.84 -0.90 -19.81
CA CYS A 65 -7.79 -1.78 -20.32
C CYS A 65 -8.26 -2.85 -21.32
N GLY A 66 -9.56 -3.03 -21.50
CA GLY A 66 -10.15 -4.04 -22.39
C GLY A 66 -10.00 -5.49 -21.91
N LYS A 67 -9.36 -5.72 -20.75
CA LYS A 67 -9.26 -7.04 -20.12
C LYS A 67 -10.55 -7.36 -19.36
N LYS A 68 -11.00 -8.61 -19.46
CA LYS A 68 -12.08 -9.13 -18.61
C LYS A 68 -11.46 -9.67 -17.32
N PHE A 69 -11.89 -9.10 -16.21
CA PHE A 69 -11.56 -9.54 -14.86
C PHE A 69 -12.68 -10.43 -14.31
N GLU A 70 -12.34 -11.32 -13.39
CA GLU A 70 -13.33 -12.13 -12.67
C GLU A 70 -14.18 -11.24 -11.74
N TYR A 71 -13.51 -10.32 -11.05
CA TYR A 71 -14.13 -9.35 -10.16
C TYR A 71 -14.31 -8.00 -10.87
N PRO A 72 -15.52 -7.40 -10.80
CA PRO A 72 -15.77 -6.11 -11.42
C PRO A 72 -14.97 -5.00 -10.74
N VAL A 73 -14.48 -4.06 -11.53
CA VAL A 73 -13.74 -2.89 -11.04
C VAL A 73 -14.66 -1.67 -11.04
N THR A 74 -14.91 -1.13 -9.85
CA THR A 74 -15.72 0.08 -9.64
C THR A 74 -15.09 0.99 -8.62
N TRP A 75 -15.22 2.31 -8.79
CA TRP A 75 -14.71 3.26 -7.80
C TRP A 75 -15.44 3.07 -6.48
N GLY A 76 -14.70 2.90 -5.39
CA GLY A 76 -15.26 2.63 -4.05
C GLY A 76 -15.23 1.15 -3.65
N THR A 77 -14.74 0.24 -4.49
CA THR A 77 -14.48 -1.16 -4.12
C THR A 77 -12.99 -1.42 -3.98
N ASP A 78 -12.63 -2.34 -3.09
CA ASP A 78 -11.24 -2.73 -2.94
C ASP A 78 -10.74 -3.49 -4.17
N LEU A 79 -9.47 -3.27 -4.55
CA LEU A 79 -8.89 -3.94 -5.70
C LEU A 79 -8.58 -5.39 -5.33
N GLN A 80 -8.80 -6.31 -6.25
CA GLN A 80 -8.45 -7.72 -6.09
C GLN A 80 -7.04 -7.98 -6.61
N SER A 81 -6.43 -9.09 -6.18
CA SER A 81 -5.07 -9.46 -6.60
C SER A 81 -4.89 -9.49 -8.12
N GLU A 82 -5.91 -9.88 -8.90
CA GLU A 82 -5.84 -9.84 -10.36
C GLU A 82 -5.74 -8.42 -10.95
N HIS A 83 -6.32 -7.43 -10.27
CA HIS A 83 -6.28 -6.02 -10.66
C HIS A 83 -4.93 -5.42 -10.30
N GLU A 84 -4.46 -5.66 -9.09
CA GLU A 84 -3.15 -5.22 -8.59
C GLU A 84 -2.02 -5.76 -9.47
N ARG A 85 -2.06 -7.07 -9.78
CA ARG A 85 -1.09 -7.71 -10.65
C ARG A 85 -1.17 -7.16 -12.06
N TYR A 86 -2.35 -6.87 -12.59
CA TYR A 86 -2.46 -6.23 -13.90
C TYR A 86 -1.76 -4.86 -13.92
N LEU A 87 -1.99 -4.03 -12.90
CA LEU A 87 -1.34 -2.72 -12.80
C LEU A 87 0.18 -2.85 -12.74
N ALA A 88 0.70 -3.69 -11.84
CA ALA A 88 2.14 -3.85 -11.63
C ALA A 88 2.85 -4.58 -12.79
N GLU A 89 2.28 -5.68 -13.29
CA GLU A 89 2.95 -6.57 -14.26
C GLU A 89 2.69 -6.15 -15.72
N VAL A 90 1.48 -5.70 -16.05
CA VAL A 90 1.06 -5.51 -17.45
C VAL A 90 1.00 -4.04 -17.84
N HIS A 91 0.40 -3.19 -17.01
CA HIS A 91 0.26 -1.77 -17.34
C HIS A 91 1.55 -0.99 -17.10
N VAL A 92 2.15 -1.15 -15.92
CA VAL A 92 3.35 -0.41 -15.51
C VAL A 92 4.63 -1.17 -15.82
N GLY A 93 4.67 -2.48 -15.54
CA GLY A 93 5.88 -3.28 -15.67
C GLY A 93 6.93 -3.02 -14.57
N ALA A 94 6.54 -2.37 -13.47
CA ALA A 94 7.38 -2.04 -12.32
C ALA A 94 6.51 -2.03 -11.04
N PRO A 95 7.12 -2.06 -9.84
CA PRO A 95 6.37 -1.92 -8.60
C PRO A 95 5.57 -0.61 -8.56
N VAL A 96 4.37 -0.67 -7.99
CA VAL A 96 3.43 0.46 -7.94
C VAL A 96 3.13 0.82 -6.48
N VAL A 97 3.21 2.10 -6.14
CA VAL A 97 2.64 2.65 -4.90
C VAL A 97 1.27 3.22 -5.25
N LEU A 98 0.21 2.50 -4.88
CA LEU A 98 -1.15 2.96 -5.07
C LEU A 98 -1.57 3.81 -3.88
N LYS A 99 -2.11 5.00 -4.11
CA LYS A 99 -2.38 6.01 -3.07
C LYS A 99 -3.84 6.46 -3.04
N ASN A 100 -4.23 7.13 -1.95
CA ASN A 100 -5.47 7.93 -1.88
C ASN A 100 -6.75 7.10 -2.10
N TYR A 101 -6.92 6.04 -1.30
CA TYR A 101 -8.06 5.14 -1.40
C TYR A 101 -9.37 5.77 -0.92
N PRO A 102 -10.54 5.29 -1.39
CA PRO A 102 -11.84 5.72 -0.91
C PRO A 102 -11.97 5.50 0.60
N LYS A 103 -12.47 6.50 1.33
CA LYS A 103 -12.61 6.41 2.79
C LYS A 103 -13.51 5.25 3.21
N GLY A 104 -14.53 4.92 2.42
CA GLY A 104 -15.53 3.89 2.74
C GLY A 104 -14.98 2.47 2.91
N ILE A 105 -13.79 2.19 2.35
CA ILE A 105 -13.17 0.85 2.37
C ILE A 105 -11.89 0.78 3.20
N LYS A 106 -11.55 1.85 3.93
CA LYS A 106 -10.32 1.93 4.72
C LYS A 106 -10.62 2.28 6.18
N ALA A 107 -9.65 1.99 7.05
CA ALA A 107 -9.79 2.07 8.50
C ALA A 107 -10.00 3.51 9.02
N PHE A 108 -10.64 3.63 10.19
CA PHE A 108 -11.01 4.90 10.83
C PHE A 108 -9.82 5.83 11.12
N TYR A 109 -8.62 5.28 11.32
CA TYR A 109 -7.44 6.06 11.72
C TYR A 109 -6.70 6.71 10.55
N MET A 110 -7.09 6.43 9.30
CA MET A 110 -6.41 6.99 8.13
C MET A 110 -6.84 8.45 7.91
N ARG A 111 -5.88 9.35 7.68
CA ARG A 111 -6.15 10.78 7.51
C ARG A 111 -7.09 11.03 6.34
N GLN A 112 -8.17 11.77 6.57
CA GLN A 112 -9.10 12.17 5.51
C GLN A 112 -8.45 13.24 4.63
N ASN A 113 -8.47 13.02 3.32
CA ASN A 113 -8.00 14.00 2.34
C ASN A 113 -9.00 15.14 2.20
N ASP A 114 -8.54 16.26 1.66
CA ASP A 114 -9.33 17.50 1.55
C ASP A 114 -10.46 17.39 0.51
N ASP A 115 -10.48 16.31 -0.29
CA ASP A 115 -11.54 15.99 -1.25
C ASP A 115 -12.83 15.45 -0.60
N GLY A 116 -12.79 15.11 0.69
CA GLY A 116 -13.90 14.53 1.46
C GLY A 116 -14.31 13.11 1.05
N LYS A 117 -13.57 12.47 0.13
CA LYS A 117 -13.89 11.17 -0.46
C LYS A 117 -12.83 10.12 -0.19
N THR A 118 -11.57 10.53 -0.12
CA THR A 118 -10.42 9.62 0.01
C THR A 118 -9.70 9.79 1.35
N VAL A 119 -8.87 8.81 1.68
CA VAL A 119 -7.95 8.86 2.80
C VAL A 119 -6.51 8.74 2.29
N ALA A 120 -5.57 9.34 3.01
CA ALA A 120 -4.14 9.28 2.72
C ALA A 120 -3.54 7.88 3.05
N ALA A 121 -4.03 6.86 2.37
CA ALA A 121 -3.56 5.48 2.39
C ALA A 121 -2.60 5.24 1.24
N MET A 122 -1.71 4.26 1.40
CA MET A 122 -0.86 3.74 0.35
C MET A 122 -0.73 2.22 0.49
N ASP A 123 -0.71 1.52 -0.66
CA ASP A 123 -0.37 0.11 -0.74
C ASP A 123 0.75 -0.06 -1.79
N ILE A 124 1.79 -0.83 -1.47
CA ILE A 124 2.88 -1.16 -2.40
C ILE A 124 2.58 -2.50 -3.05
N LEU A 125 2.45 -2.49 -4.37
CA LEU A 125 2.16 -3.64 -5.21
C LEU A 125 3.45 -4.13 -5.86
N ALA A 126 3.90 -5.33 -5.47
CA ALA A 126 5.04 -6.01 -6.05
C ALA A 126 4.58 -7.00 -7.15
N PRO A 127 5.28 -7.06 -8.30
CA PRO A 127 5.01 -8.08 -9.33
C PRO A 127 5.01 -9.50 -8.75
N GLY A 128 4.03 -10.32 -9.12
CA GLY A 128 3.85 -11.70 -8.68
C GLY A 128 3.08 -11.88 -7.36
N ILE A 129 3.30 -11.01 -6.37
CA ILE A 129 2.77 -11.16 -5.00
C ILE A 129 1.52 -10.27 -4.78
N GLY A 130 1.42 -9.14 -5.49
CA GLY A 130 0.42 -8.11 -5.21
C GLY A 130 0.88 -7.22 -4.06
N GLU A 131 -0.04 -6.82 -3.17
CA GLU A 131 0.30 -6.03 -1.99
C GLU A 131 1.42 -6.68 -1.14
N ILE A 132 2.43 -5.90 -0.73
CA ILE A 132 3.47 -6.31 0.24
C ILE A 132 3.56 -5.38 1.46
N ILE A 133 3.28 -4.08 1.26
CA ILE A 133 3.27 -3.06 2.31
C ILE A 133 1.96 -2.29 2.22
N GLY A 134 1.27 -2.14 3.35
CA GLY A 134 0.09 -1.29 3.50
C GLY A 134 0.33 -0.21 4.55
N GLY A 135 -0.04 1.03 4.27
CA GLY A 135 0.27 2.16 5.14
C GLY A 135 -0.66 3.36 4.98
N SER A 136 -0.54 4.31 5.90
CA SER A 136 -1.25 5.59 5.77
C SER A 136 -0.64 6.69 6.62
N ALA A 137 -0.92 7.94 6.22
CA ALA A 137 -0.90 9.04 7.18
C ALA A 137 -2.06 8.86 8.17
N ARG A 138 -1.80 9.16 9.44
CA ARG A 138 -2.77 8.96 10.52
C ARG A 138 -3.56 10.24 10.73
N GLU A 139 -4.86 10.13 11.02
CA GLU A 139 -5.71 11.28 11.31
C GLU A 139 -5.28 11.90 12.65
N GLU A 140 -4.64 13.05 12.54
CA GLU A 140 -4.06 13.82 13.63
C GLU A 140 -5.04 14.81 14.25
N ARG A 141 -6.11 15.16 13.53
CA ARG A 141 -7.12 16.15 13.95
C ARG A 141 -8.21 15.44 14.76
N LEU A 142 -8.36 15.80 16.03
CA LEU A 142 -9.24 15.10 16.97
C LEU A 142 -10.71 15.14 16.56
N ASP A 143 -11.18 16.28 16.06
CA ASP A 143 -12.56 16.48 15.60
C ASP A 143 -12.90 15.59 14.39
N VAL A 144 -11.99 15.53 13.42
CA VAL A 144 -12.12 14.66 12.24
C VAL A 144 -12.05 13.18 12.63
N PHE A 145 -11.16 12.84 13.57
CA PHE A 145 -11.03 11.49 14.12
C PHE A 145 -12.30 11.04 14.85
N ASP A 146 -12.86 11.88 15.73
CA ASP A 146 -14.08 11.58 16.47
C ASP A 146 -15.30 11.46 15.55
N ALA A 147 -15.41 12.34 14.55
CA ALA A 147 -16.44 12.22 13.52
C ALA A 147 -16.33 10.88 12.78
N ARG A 148 -15.11 10.44 12.47
CA ARG A 148 -14.88 9.17 11.78
C ARG A 148 -15.19 7.94 12.65
N LEU A 149 -14.91 7.99 13.95
CA LEU A 149 -15.35 6.95 14.88
C LEU A 149 -16.87 6.83 14.91
N ALA A 150 -17.58 7.96 14.96
CA ALA A 150 -19.04 7.99 14.92
C ALA A 150 -19.60 7.47 13.58
N GLU A 151 -19.00 7.83 12.45
CA GLU A 151 -19.38 7.32 11.12
C GLU A 151 -19.26 5.78 11.01
N MET A 152 -18.37 5.16 11.78
CA MET A 152 -18.09 3.72 11.75
C MET A 152 -18.68 2.96 12.95
N ASP A 153 -19.56 3.60 13.73
CA ASP A 153 -20.19 3.03 14.94
C ASP A 153 -19.18 2.49 15.97
N LEU A 154 -18.02 3.16 16.10
CA LEU A 154 -16.96 2.76 17.02
C LEU A 154 -17.09 3.48 18.37
N PRO A 155 -17.03 2.76 19.52
CA PRO A 155 -17.24 3.35 20.84
C PRO A 155 -16.07 4.23 21.26
N VAL A 156 -16.30 5.55 21.30
CA VAL A 156 -15.28 6.58 21.62
C VAL A 156 -14.50 6.30 22.91
N GLU A 157 -15.16 5.71 23.93
CA GLU A 157 -14.54 5.42 25.23
C GLU A 157 -13.43 4.36 25.14
N GLU A 158 -13.57 3.36 24.25
CA GLU A 158 -12.52 2.35 24.03
C GLU A 158 -11.26 2.94 23.40
N TYR A 159 -11.41 4.05 22.68
CA TYR A 159 -10.33 4.78 22.02
C TYR A 159 -9.83 5.98 22.84
N SER A 160 -10.24 6.15 24.09
CA SER A 160 -9.91 7.34 24.90
C SER A 160 -8.40 7.62 24.97
N TRP A 161 -7.58 6.59 25.27
CA TRP A 161 -6.12 6.71 25.29
C TRP A 161 -5.53 7.04 23.92
N TYR A 162 -6.14 6.53 22.83
CA TYR A 162 -5.67 6.77 21.47
C TYR A 162 -6.04 8.19 21.02
N ARG A 163 -7.18 8.72 21.48
CA ARG A 163 -7.58 10.12 21.30
C ARG A 163 -6.66 11.08 22.03
N ASP A 164 -6.13 10.71 23.19
CA ASP A 164 -5.16 11.54 23.93
C ASP A 164 -3.91 11.85 23.11
N LEU A 165 -3.50 10.95 22.20
CA LEU A 165 -2.41 11.21 21.25
C LEU A 165 -2.67 12.41 20.33
N ARG A 166 -3.94 12.80 20.15
CA ARG A 166 -4.36 13.99 19.38
C ARG A 166 -4.57 15.23 20.24
N ARG A 167 -4.66 15.09 21.57
CA ARG A 167 -4.89 16.20 22.51
C ARG A 167 -3.61 16.86 22.98
N TYR A 168 -2.59 16.06 23.27
CA TYR A 168 -1.40 16.51 24.00
C TYR A 168 -0.19 16.61 23.07
N GLY A 169 -0.15 17.66 22.25
CA GLY A 169 0.98 17.91 21.34
C GLY A 169 0.97 17.02 20.10
N THR A 170 -0.20 16.89 19.46
CA THR A 170 -0.35 16.12 18.21
C THR A 170 0.57 16.64 17.10
N VAL A 171 0.95 15.74 16.20
CA VAL A 171 1.79 16.04 15.03
C VAL A 171 1.27 15.29 13.80
N PRO A 172 1.51 15.81 12.58
CA PRO A 172 1.38 15.00 11.39
C PRO A 172 2.31 13.78 11.49
N HIS A 173 1.75 12.58 11.39
CA HIS A 173 2.51 11.34 11.49
C HIS A 173 1.91 10.27 10.58
N ALA A 174 2.73 9.30 10.23
CA ALA A 174 2.39 8.29 9.25
C ALA A 174 3.18 7.01 9.52
N GLY A 175 2.70 5.88 9.03
CA GLY A 175 3.41 4.61 9.14
C GLY A 175 2.79 3.53 8.28
N PHE A 176 3.46 2.39 8.20
CA PHE A 176 3.06 1.25 7.39
C PHE A 176 3.34 -0.07 8.12
N GLY A 177 2.73 -1.14 7.65
CA GLY A 177 3.03 -2.51 8.01
C GLY A 177 3.60 -3.26 6.80
N LEU A 178 4.59 -4.11 7.04
CA LEU A 178 5.14 -5.06 6.06
C LEU A 178 4.69 -6.47 6.48
N GLY A 179 4.08 -7.22 5.56
CA GLY A 179 3.79 -8.64 5.79
C GLY A 179 5.07 -9.44 5.66
N PHE A 180 5.66 -9.90 6.77
CA PHE A 180 6.98 -10.55 6.77
C PHE A 180 7.03 -11.84 5.94
N GLU A 181 5.94 -12.61 5.92
CA GLU A 181 5.85 -13.86 5.14
C GLU A 181 5.50 -13.66 3.66
N ARG A 182 5.10 -12.45 3.25
CA ARG A 182 4.72 -12.14 1.86
C ARG A 182 5.96 -11.88 1.01
#